data_AF-A0A660RHB0-F1
#
_entry.id   AF-A0A660RHB0-F1
#
_cell.length_a   1.000
_cell.length_b   1.000
_cell.length_c   1.000
_cell.angle_alpha   90.00
_cell.angle_beta   90.00
_cell.angle_gamma   90.00
#
_symmetry.space_group_name_H-M   'P 1'
#
loop_
_entity.id
_entity.type
_entity.pdbx_description
1 polymer ?
#
loop_
_entity_poly.entity_id
_entity_poly.type
_entity_poly.pdbx_seq_one_letter_code
_entity_poly.pdbx_strand_id
1 'polypeptide(L)'
;TLSLNGYGSHDIQGIGDKHVTWIHNVMNMDGVVLVDDMDCKKMLHVLTDEVGKKFLKEFVKPEDVEYISDKFGISGVANLIGAIKIAKFYDLREDDNIFIVATDNIDRYRSVMKDLEKRYGKLDRAEAKSRTERILLHQEPTWIFEGDRWSRLRWHNLKYYTWVEQQGKTVEELNEQKDQSYWRKQQEKVKEMDELLKEYRRKHLDELKELWEVEL
;
A
#
# COMPACT_ATOMS: atom_id res chain seq x y z
N THR A 1 7.67 5.48 -6.69
CA THR A 1 7.24 5.34 -8.11
C THR A 1 6.68 6.63 -8.69
N LEU A 2 5.45 7.05 -8.38
CA LEU A 2 4.80 8.16 -9.09
C LEU A 2 5.32 9.56 -8.72
N SER A 3 5.65 9.78 -7.45
CA SER A 3 6.10 11.07 -6.92
C SER A 3 7.39 11.58 -7.57
N LEU A 4 8.34 10.68 -7.84
CA LEU A 4 9.68 11.01 -8.34
C LEU A 4 10.07 10.18 -9.57
N ASN A 5 9.09 9.81 -10.40
CA ASN A 5 9.33 9.11 -11.69
C ASN A 5 10.20 7.84 -11.57
N GLY A 6 10.01 7.07 -10.49
CA GLY A 6 10.76 5.84 -10.24
C GLY A 6 12.15 6.02 -9.63
N TYR A 7 12.62 7.24 -9.44
CA TYR A 7 13.93 7.51 -8.85
C TYR A 7 13.95 7.25 -7.34
N GLY A 8 15.06 6.66 -6.85
CA GLY A 8 15.30 6.34 -5.45
C GLY A 8 15.05 4.87 -5.08
N SER A 9 14.98 4.62 -3.79
CA SER A 9 14.64 3.31 -3.22
C SER A 9 13.81 3.51 -1.96
N HIS A 10 13.03 2.49 -1.62
CA HIS A 10 12.34 2.39 -0.34
C HIS A 10 12.30 0.92 0.07
N ASP A 11 11.82 0.67 1.28
CA ASP A 11 11.71 -0.67 1.85
C ASP A 11 10.32 -0.89 2.50
N ILE A 12 9.30 -0.23 1.95
CA ILE A 12 7.89 -0.64 2.11
C ILE A 12 7.62 -1.83 1.19
N GLN A 13 7.46 -3.02 1.75
CA GLN A 13 7.16 -4.23 0.99
C GLN A 13 5.71 -4.21 0.48
N GLY A 14 5.49 -4.77 -0.71
CA GLY A 14 4.17 -4.89 -1.34
C GLY A 14 3.71 -3.68 -2.17
N ILE A 15 4.46 -2.58 -2.18
CA ILE A 15 4.16 -1.41 -3.03
C ILE A 15 5.44 -0.86 -3.67
N GLY A 16 5.30 0.04 -4.65
CA GLY A 16 6.41 0.87 -5.12
C GLY A 16 7.41 0.20 -6.05
N ASP A 17 6.90 -0.50 -7.07
CA ASP A 17 7.68 -1.30 -8.06
C ASP A 17 8.67 -0.51 -8.94
N LYS A 18 9.01 0.74 -8.60
CA LYS A 18 9.87 1.69 -9.32
C LYS A 18 9.39 2.10 -10.72
N HIS A 19 8.34 1.48 -11.25
CA HIS A 19 7.68 1.86 -12.50
C HIS A 19 6.16 1.81 -12.34
N VAL A 20 5.44 2.50 -13.23
CA VAL A 20 3.97 2.45 -13.25
C VAL A 20 3.57 1.16 -13.96
N THR A 21 2.86 0.27 -13.28
CA THR A 21 2.41 -1.00 -13.87
C THR A 21 1.41 -0.75 -15.01
N TRP A 22 1.38 -1.66 -15.99
CA TRP A 22 0.50 -1.52 -17.16
C TRP A 22 -0.96 -1.32 -16.76
N ILE A 23 -1.40 -2.04 -15.74
CA ILE A 23 -2.79 -2.06 -15.24
C ILE A 23 -3.16 -0.90 -14.31
N HIS A 24 -2.23 0.00 -13.96
CA HIS A 24 -2.53 1.11 -13.06
C HIS A 24 -3.31 2.22 -13.79
N ASN A 25 -4.60 2.39 -13.47
CA ASN A 25 -5.43 3.50 -13.97
C ASN A 25 -5.12 4.83 -13.26
N VAL A 26 -3.96 5.41 -13.53
CA VAL A 26 -3.51 6.69 -12.92
C VAL A 26 -4.39 7.88 -13.31
N MET A 27 -5.22 7.75 -14.35
CA MET A 27 -6.18 8.80 -14.73
C MET A 27 -7.34 8.92 -13.74
N ASN A 28 -7.58 7.88 -12.93
CA ASN A 28 -8.60 7.85 -11.88
C ASN A 28 -8.03 8.17 -10.48
N MET A 29 -6.85 8.79 -10.41
CA MET A 29 -6.19 9.15 -9.15
C MET A 29 -6.23 10.66 -8.94
N ASP A 30 -6.61 11.10 -7.73
CA ASP A 30 -6.67 12.52 -7.36
C ASP A 30 -5.40 13.04 -6.70
N GLY A 31 -4.49 12.15 -6.30
CA GLY A 31 -3.21 12.56 -5.75
C GLY A 31 -2.28 11.39 -5.44
N VAL A 32 -1.03 11.74 -5.12
CA VAL A 32 0.00 10.82 -4.66
C VAL A 32 0.58 11.37 -3.37
N VAL A 33 0.66 10.53 -2.33
CA VAL A 33 1.31 10.87 -1.07
C VAL A 33 2.62 10.11 -0.98
N LEU A 34 3.73 10.84 -0.77
CA LEU A 34 5.01 10.21 -0.43
C LEU A 34 5.06 10.02 1.09
N VAL A 35 5.34 8.78 1.48
CA VAL A 35 5.44 8.34 2.88
C VAL A 35 6.83 7.74 3.11
N ASP A 36 7.46 8.13 4.21
CA ASP A 36 8.76 7.62 4.63
C ASP A 36 8.64 6.16 5.09
N ASP A 37 9.51 5.29 4.58
CA ASP A 37 9.46 3.86 4.85
C ASP A 37 9.88 3.49 6.28
N MET A 38 10.79 4.26 6.87
CA MET A 38 11.24 4.10 8.23
C MET A 38 10.15 4.50 9.22
N ASP A 39 9.39 5.55 8.93
CA ASP A 39 8.20 5.91 9.70
C ASP A 39 7.19 4.75 9.71
N CYS A 40 6.93 4.13 8.56
CA CYS A 40 6.04 2.97 8.46
C CYS A 40 6.51 1.80 9.33
N LYS A 41 7.81 1.46 9.24
CA LYS A 41 8.37 0.33 10.00
C LYS A 41 8.44 0.59 11.50
N LYS A 42 8.85 1.80 11.91
CA LYS A 42 8.92 2.19 13.32
C LYS A 42 7.55 2.22 13.96
N MET A 43 6.53 2.69 13.23
CA MET A 43 5.16 2.70 13.73
C MET A 43 4.57 1.29 13.74
N LEU A 44 4.85 0.45 12.74
CA LEU A 44 4.46 -0.97 12.79
C LEU A 44 5.03 -1.65 14.04
N HIS A 45 6.31 -1.40 14.35
CA HIS A 45 6.95 -1.92 15.56
C HIS A 45 6.18 -1.50 16.84
N VAL A 46 5.73 -0.24 16.93
CA VAL A 46 4.89 0.21 18.06
C VAL A 46 3.52 -0.47 18.08
N LEU A 47 2.89 -0.66 16.92
CA LEU A 47 1.57 -1.31 16.83
C LEU A 47 1.62 -2.78 17.25
N THR A 48 2.76 -3.46 17.07
CA THR A 48 2.85 -4.92 17.20
C THR A 48 3.65 -5.41 18.39
N ASP A 49 4.52 -4.57 18.97
CA ASP A 49 5.25 -4.90 20.20
C ASP A 49 4.37 -4.72 21.45
N GLU A 50 4.54 -5.58 22.45
CA GLU A 50 3.73 -5.56 23.67
C GLU A 50 3.85 -4.26 24.47
N VAL A 51 5.03 -3.63 24.49
CA VAL A 51 5.23 -2.33 25.16
C VAL A 51 4.48 -1.23 24.40
N GLY A 52 4.54 -1.28 23.07
CA GLY A 52 3.83 -0.34 22.20
C GLY A 52 2.32 -0.48 22.34
N LYS A 53 1.77 -1.70 22.27
CA LYS A 53 0.35 -1.98 22.52
C LYS A 53 -0.09 -1.49 23.89
N LYS A 54 0.69 -1.77 24.94
CA LYS A 54 0.37 -1.31 26.31
C LYS A 54 0.32 0.22 26.39
N PHE A 55 1.26 0.91 25.74
CA PHE A 55 1.26 2.37 25.66
C PHE A 55 0.03 2.91 24.91
N LEU A 56 -0.31 2.36 23.75
CA LEU A 56 -1.46 2.80 22.95
C LEU A 56 -2.79 2.63 23.71
N LYS A 57 -2.92 1.56 24.51
CA LYS A 57 -4.08 1.29 25.36
C LYS A 57 -4.32 2.33 26.46
N GLU A 58 -3.37 3.24 26.70
CA GLU A 58 -3.56 4.35 27.64
C GLU A 58 -4.53 5.42 27.09
N PHE A 59 -4.75 5.48 25.76
CA PHE A 59 -5.60 6.50 25.11
C PHE A 59 -6.43 5.97 23.93
N VAL A 60 -6.25 4.72 23.51
CA VAL A 60 -7.07 4.01 22.51
C VAL A 60 -7.75 2.82 23.17
N LYS A 61 -8.97 2.47 22.76
CA LYS A 61 -9.69 1.30 23.30
C LYS A 61 -8.85 0.03 23.09
N PRO A 62 -8.73 -0.86 24.09
CA PRO A 62 -7.93 -2.07 23.97
C PRO A 62 -8.28 -2.97 22.79
N GLU A 63 -9.58 -3.11 22.48
CA GLU A 63 -10.08 -3.91 21.36
C GLU A 63 -9.59 -3.38 20.01
N ASP A 64 -9.58 -2.05 19.83
CA ASP A 64 -9.10 -1.40 18.60
C ASP A 64 -7.60 -1.57 18.43
N VAL A 65 -6.82 -1.48 19.53
CA VAL A 65 -5.37 -1.72 19.51
C VAL A 65 -5.05 -3.15 19.08
N GLU A 66 -5.73 -4.14 19.67
CA GLU A 66 -5.52 -5.55 19.28
C GLU A 66 -5.91 -5.79 17.83
N TYR A 67 -7.07 -5.28 17.39
CA TYR A 67 -7.53 -5.40 16.03
C TYR A 67 -6.53 -4.81 15.02
N ILE A 68 -6.06 -3.57 15.24
CA ILE A 68 -5.09 -2.94 14.35
C ILE A 68 -3.76 -3.70 14.37
N SER A 69 -3.30 -4.15 15.53
CA SER A 69 -2.03 -4.90 15.67
C SER A 69 -2.02 -6.21 14.86
N ASP A 70 -3.18 -6.86 14.74
CA ASP A 70 -3.35 -8.09 13.96
C ASP A 70 -3.52 -7.82 12.47
N LYS A 71 -4.14 -6.69 12.08
CA LYS A 71 -4.47 -6.42 10.67
C LYS A 71 -3.40 -5.67 9.89
N PHE A 72 -2.48 -4.96 10.55
CA PHE A 72 -1.56 -4.07 9.84
C PHE A 72 -0.21 -4.72 9.53
N GLY A 73 0.21 -4.60 8.27
CA GLY A 73 1.58 -4.73 7.81
C GLY A 73 2.21 -3.36 7.51
N ILE A 74 3.42 -3.34 6.93
CA ILE A 74 4.16 -2.08 6.68
C ILE A 74 3.39 -1.18 5.72
N SER A 75 2.78 -1.75 4.68
CA SER A 75 1.99 -1.01 3.69
C SER A 75 0.68 -0.45 4.26
N GLY A 76 0.04 -1.17 5.19
CA GLY A 76 -1.13 -0.68 5.92
C GLY A 76 -0.80 0.54 6.78
N VAL A 77 0.36 0.55 7.44
CA VAL A 77 0.86 1.72 8.16
C VAL A 77 1.14 2.88 7.21
N ALA A 78 1.69 2.61 6.02
CA ALA A 78 1.89 3.64 5.00
C ALA A 78 0.55 4.30 4.60
N ASN A 79 -0.51 3.51 4.44
CA ASN A 79 -1.84 4.02 4.14
C ASN A 79 -2.43 4.84 5.30
N LEU A 80 -2.22 4.43 6.57
CA LEU A 80 -2.62 5.21 7.74
C LEU A 80 -1.91 6.57 7.79
N ILE A 81 -0.59 6.59 7.59
CA ILE A 81 0.18 7.84 7.54
C ILE A 81 -0.29 8.70 6.37
N GLY A 82 -0.53 8.08 5.20
CA GLY A 82 -1.10 8.75 4.04
C GLY A 82 -2.44 9.42 4.34
N ALA A 83 -3.34 8.71 5.02
CA ALA A 83 -4.64 9.23 5.45
C ALA A 83 -4.51 10.42 6.39
N ILE A 84 -3.62 10.37 7.38
CA ILE A 84 -3.37 11.50 8.30
C ILE A 84 -2.88 12.72 7.52
N LYS A 85 -1.97 12.53 6.55
CA LYS A 85 -1.47 13.61 5.71
C LYS A 85 -2.56 14.20 4.83
N ILE A 86 -3.41 13.37 4.23
CA ILE A 86 -4.56 13.78 3.40
C ILE A 86 -5.60 14.54 4.22
N ALA A 87 -5.94 14.04 5.42
CA ALA A 87 -6.85 14.71 6.35
C ALA A 87 -6.38 16.14 6.64
N LYS A 88 -5.09 16.29 6.95
CA LYS A 88 -4.47 17.58 7.26
C LYS A 88 -4.31 18.48 6.03
N PHE A 89 -4.03 17.91 4.86
CA PHE A 89 -3.77 18.69 3.65
C PHE A 89 -5.03 19.28 3.03
N TYR A 90 -6.15 18.54 3.08
CA TYR A 90 -7.44 19.00 2.57
C TYR A 90 -8.35 19.57 3.66
N ASP A 91 -7.82 19.83 4.86
CA ASP A 91 -8.56 20.35 6.02
C ASP A 91 -9.87 19.57 6.30
N LEU A 92 -9.78 18.23 6.23
CA LEU A 92 -10.91 17.36 6.51
C LEU A 92 -11.35 17.51 7.97
N ARG A 93 -12.66 17.46 8.18
CA ARG A 93 -13.32 17.68 9.46
C ARG A 93 -13.75 16.37 10.11
N GLU A 94 -14.29 16.47 11.31
CA GLU A 94 -14.76 15.32 12.09
C GLU A 94 -15.90 14.51 11.44
N ASP A 95 -16.65 15.12 10.51
CA ASP A 95 -17.71 14.48 9.75
C ASP A 95 -17.24 13.85 8.42
N ASP A 96 -15.98 14.07 8.05
CA ASP A 96 -15.38 13.47 6.87
C ASP A 96 -14.82 12.07 7.17
N ASN A 97 -15.06 11.14 6.25
CA ASN A 97 -14.60 9.76 6.40
C ASN A 97 -13.41 9.48 5.48
N ILE A 98 -12.35 8.90 6.05
CA ILE A 98 -11.25 8.31 5.27
C ILE A 98 -11.31 6.79 5.39
N PHE A 99 -11.37 6.14 4.24
CA PHE A 99 -11.21 4.69 4.16
C PHE A 99 -9.79 4.36 3.73
N ILE A 100 -9.14 3.44 4.46
CA ILE A 100 -7.81 2.92 4.13
C ILE A 100 -7.85 1.41 3.99
N VAL A 101 -6.88 0.87 3.25
CA VAL A 101 -6.73 -0.57 3.03
C VAL A 101 -5.53 -1.08 3.82
N ALA A 102 -5.73 -2.13 4.62
CA ALA A 102 -4.65 -2.92 5.21
C ALA A 102 -4.44 -4.16 4.33
N THR A 103 -3.40 -4.13 3.48
CA THR A 103 -3.19 -5.11 2.42
C THR A 103 -2.68 -6.46 2.93
N ASP A 104 -1.93 -6.42 4.03
CA ASP A 104 -1.35 -7.58 4.69
C ASP A 104 -1.13 -7.30 6.19
N ASN A 105 -0.62 -8.29 6.92
CA ASN A 105 -0.46 -8.25 8.38
C ASN A 105 0.98 -8.48 8.86
N ILE A 106 1.18 -8.37 10.18
CA ILE A 106 2.47 -8.50 10.85
C ILE A 106 3.17 -9.86 10.68
N ASP A 107 2.45 -10.93 10.36
CA ASP A 107 3.04 -12.27 10.25
C ASP A 107 4.15 -12.35 9.20
N ARG A 108 4.07 -11.51 8.16
CA ARG A 108 5.09 -11.40 7.11
C ARG A 108 6.36 -10.65 7.54
N TYR A 109 6.32 -9.93 8.66
CA TYR A 109 7.32 -8.90 8.99
C TYR A 109 8.13 -9.15 10.26
N ARG A 110 8.06 -10.36 10.83
CA ARG A 110 8.77 -10.72 12.08
C ARG A 110 10.29 -10.50 11.98
N SER A 111 10.90 -10.79 10.84
CA SER A 111 12.34 -10.54 10.61
C SER A 111 12.67 -9.06 10.55
N VAL A 112 11.80 -8.25 9.94
CA VAL A 112 11.93 -6.79 9.86
C VAL A 112 11.87 -6.17 11.26
N MET A 113 10.94 -6.63 12.11
CA MET A 113 10.84 -6.14 13.49
C MET A 113 12.08 -6.50 14.32
N LYS A 114 12.59 -7.73 14.21
CA LYS A 114 13.85 -8.15 14.87
C LYS A 114 15.05 -7.32 14.42
N ASP A 115 15.13 -7.00 13.14
CA ASP A 115 16.20 -6.16 12.60
C ASP A 115 16.10 -4.71 13.09
N LEU A 116 14.88 -4.16 13.21
CA LEU A 116 14.67 -2.86 13.86
C LEU A 116 15.15 -2.86 15.31
N GLU A 117 14.81 -3.88 16.10
CA GLU A 117 15.29 -3.99 17.49
C GLU A 117 16.82 -4.08 17.56
N LYS A 118 17.45 -4.81 16.63
CA LYS A 118 18.91 -4.91 16.57
C LYS A 118 19.57 -3.56 16.29
N ARG A 119 18.96 -2.73 15.43
CA ARG A 119 19.51 -1.43 15.02
C ARG A 119 19.24 -0.31 16.02
N TYR A 120 18.05 -0.30 16.62
CA TYR A 120 17.56 0.83 17.44
C TYR A 120 17.34 0.47 18.91
N GLY A 121 17.60 -0.77 19.31
CA GLY A 121 17.28 -1.29 20.63
C GLY A 121 15.85 -1.80 20.73
N LYS A 122 15.58 -2.52 21.83
CA LYS A 122 14.22 -2.96 22.19
C LYS A 122 13.32 -1.75 22.42
N LEU A 123 12.06 -1.88 22.04
CA LEU A 123 11.08 -0.83 22.27
C LEU A 123 10.86 -0.66 23.78
N ASP A 124 11.01 0.56 24.26
CA ASP A 124 10.55 0.96 25.58
C ASP A 124 9.38 1.94 25.46
N ARG A 125 8.76 2.27 26.61
CA ARG A 125 7.61 3.18 26.61
C ARG A 125 7.96 4.59 26.14
N ALA A 126 9.17 5.08 26.39
CA ALA A 126 9.59 6.42 25.99
C ALA A 126 9.74 6.51 24.47
N GLU A 127 10.33 5.49 23.85
CA GLU A 127 10.46 5.37 22.41
C GLU A 127 9.10 5.12 21.73
N ALA A 128 8.22 4.31 22.33
CA ALA A 128 6.85 4.11 21.83
C ALA A 128 6.07 5.44 21.79
N LYS A 129 6.19 6.24 22.86
CA LYS A 129 5.61 7.59 22.91
C LYS A 129 6.20 8.50 21.84
N SER A 130 7.53 8.62 21.80
CA SER A 130 8.26 9.48 20.85
C SER A 130 7.86 9.18 19.40
N ARG A 131 7.84 7.90 19.02
CA ARG A 131 7.42 7.45 17.69
C ARG A 131 5.96 7.79 17.41
N THR A 132 5.05 7.51 18.34
CA THR A 132 3.62 7.78 18.13
C THR A 132 3.34 9.27 17.98
N GLU A 133 3.92 10.11 18.84
CA GLU A 133 3.76 11.56 18.79
C GLU A 133 4.32 12.13 17.50
N ARG A 134 5.55 11.78 17.14
CA ARG A 134 6.15 12.24 15.88
C ARG A 134 5.38 11.72 14.68
N ILE A 135 5.04 10.42 14.66
CA ILE A 135 4.55 9.73 13.46
C ILE A 135 3.07 9.93 13.16
N LEU A 136 2.24 10.06 14.17
CA LEU A 136 0.80 10.20 13.96
C LEU A 136 0.36 11.62 14.30
N LEU A 137 0.74 12.14 15.48
CA LEU A 137 0.21 13.41 15.97
C LEU A 137 0.84 14.61 15.26
N HIS A 138 2.18 14.63 15.14
CA HIS A 138 2.94 15.72 14.52
C HIS A 138 3.29 15.48 13.05
N GLN A 139 2.60 14.55 12.39
CA GLN A 139 2.85 14.29 10.96
C GLN A 139 2.50 15.51 10.11
N GLU A 140 3.45 15.98 9.32
CA GLU A 140 3.27 17.14 8.44
C GLU A 140 2.54 16.75 7.14
N PRO A 141 1.63 17.60 6.62
CA PRO A 141 0.92 17.39 5.35
C PRO A 141 1.79 17.75 4.13
N THR A 142 3.07 17.34 4.13
CA THR A 142 4.03 17.64 3.06
C THR A 142 4.13 16.50 2.05
N TRP A 143 4.79 16.72 0.91
CA TRP A 143 5.02 15.68 -0.11
C TRP A 143 3.74 15.03 -0.67
N ILE A 144 2.73 15.87 -0.88
CA ILE A 144 1.48 15.53 -1.55
C ILE A 144 1.52 16.15 -2.94
N PHE A 145 1.25 15.33 -3.95
CA PHE A 145 1.25 15.72 -5.35
C PHE A 145 -0.16 15.54 -5.90
N GLU A 146 -0.88 16.64 -6.07
CA GLU A 146 -2.25 16.61 -6.59
C GLU A 146 -2.30 16.12 -8.04
N GLY A 147 -3.33 15.35 -8.33
CA GLY A 147 -3.66 14.84 -9.66
C GLY A 147 -4.36 15.89 -10.50
N ASP A 148 -3.67 16.95 -10.91
CA ASP A 148 -4.22 17.81 -11.96
C ASP A 148 -4.16 17.10 -13.34
N ARG A 149 -4.65 17.77 -14.39
CA ARG A 149 -4.62 17.24 -15.77
C ARG A 149 -3.22 16.82 -16.20
N TRP A 150 -2.20 17.62 -15.88
CA TRP A 150 -0.83 17.41 -16.35
C TRP A 150 -0.08 16.39 -15.49
N SER A 151 -0.33 16.36 -14.18
CA SER A 151 0.19 15.34 -13.27
C SER A 151 -0.32 13.96 -13.66
N ARG A 152 -1.63 13.79 -13.87
CA ARG A 152 -2.20 12.51 -14.36
C ARG A 152 -1.61 12.11 -15.71
N LEU A 153 -1.44 13.04 -16.66
CA LEU A 153 -0.80 12.75 -17.95
C LEU A 153 0.68 12.37 -17.81
N ARG A 154 1.44 13.05 -16.95
CA ARG A 154 2.85 12.71 -16.68
C ARG A 154 2.96 11.31 -16.09
N TRP A 155 2.14 10.98 -15.08
CA TRP A 155 2.08 9.66 -14.49
C TRP A 155 1.71 8.58 -15.50
N HIS A 156 0.75 8.87 -16.39
CA HIS A 156 0.33 7.96 -17.44
C HIS A 156 1.46 7.70 -18.44
N ASN A 157 2.17 8.75 -18.85
CA ASN A 157 3.28 8.66 -19.80
C ASN A 157 4.50 7.92 -19.23
N LEU A 158 4.64 7.77 -17.91
CA LEU A 158 5.69 6.93 -17.32
C LEU A 158 5.60 5.46 -17.76
N LYS A 159 4.45 5.01 -18.25
CA LYS A 159 4.32 3.67 -18.83
C LYS A 159 5.05 3.51 -20.16
N TYR A 160 5.27 4.60 -20.90
CA TYR A 160 5.74 4.56 -22.29
C TYR A 160 7.05 3.79 -22.44
N TYR A 161 8.12 4.23 -21.77
CA TYR A 161 9.44 3.61 -21.95
C TYR A 161 9.46 2.15 -21.50
N THR A 162 8.87 1.83 -20.36
CA THR A 162 8.90 0.46 -19.84
C THR A 162 8.02 -0.48 -20.65
N TRP A 163 6.80 -0.07 -20.99
CA TRP A 163 5.83 -0.99 -21.58
C TRP A 163 5.83 -0.97 -23.10
N VAL A 164 5.94 0.21 -23.72
CA VAL A 164 5.94 0.36 -25.18
C VAL A 164 7.33 0.03 -25.73
N GLU A 165 8.34 0.81 -25.35
CA GLU A 165 9.68 0.69 -25.94
C GLU A 165 10.39 -0.62 -25.55
N GLN A 166 10.23 -1.08 -24.30
CA GLN A 166 10.99 -2.23 -23.78
C GLN A 166 10.20 -3.55 -23.77
N GLN A 167 8.87 -3.51 -23.60
CA GLN A 167 8.04 -4.73 -23.47
C GLN A 167 7.06 -4.95 -24.63
N GLY A 168 7.11 -4.12 -25.67
CA GLY A 168 6.37 -4.36 -26.93
C GLY A 168 4.86 -4.12 -26.86
N LYS A 169 4.37 -3.38 -25.86
CA LYS A 169 3.01 -2.81 -25.91
C LYS A 169 2.90 -1.77 -27.01
N THR A 170 1.68 -1.48 -27.46
CA THR A 170 1.46 -0.47 -28.50
C THR A 170 1.17 0.89 -27.88
N VAL A 171 1.58 1.96 -28.56
CA VAL A 171 1.26 3.34 -28.14
C VAL A 171 -0.24 3.62 -28.29
N GLU A 172 -0.90 2.93 -29.23
CA GLU A 172 -2.34 2.95 -29.43
C GLU A 172 -3.07 2.44 -28.17
N GLU A 173 -2.69 1.26 -27.64
CA GLU A 173 -3.30 0.71 -26.42
C GLU A 173 -3.00 1.60 -25.20
N LEU A 174 -1.79 2.17 -25.12
CA LEU A 174 -1.46 3.15 -24.07
C LEU A 174 -2.39 4.36 -24.14
N ASN A 175 -2.67 4.89 -25.34
CA ASN A 175 -3.58 6.02 -25.49
C ASN A 175 -5.03 5.67 -25.16
N GLU A 176 -5.50 4.47 -25.50
CA GLU A 176 -6.83 3.99 -25.11
C GLU A 176 -7.03 3.96 -23.59
N GLN A 177 -5.99 3.63 -22.82
CA GLN A 177 -6.03 3.62 -21.34
C GLN A 177 -6.33 4.99 -20.70
N LYS A 178 -6.32 6.09 -21.47
CA LYS A 178 -6.74 7.40 -20.95
C LYS A 178 -8.25 7.49 -20.74
N ASP A 179 -9.01 6.67 -21.47
CA ASP A 179 -10.47 6.65 -21.42
C ASP A 179 -10.98 5.59 -20.43
N GLN A 180 -12.01 5.93 -19.65
CA GLN A 180 -12.60 5.00 -18.67
C GLN A 180 -13.32 3.82 -19.32
N SER A 181 -13.76 3.93 -20.58
CA SER A 181 -14.34 2.83 -21.34
C SER A 181 -13.34 1.68 -21.58
N TYR A 182 -12.04 1.98 -21.76
CA TYR A 182 -11.01 0.94 -21.84
C TYR A 182 -11.01 0.10 -20.55
N TRP A 183 -11.00 0.76 -19.38
CA TRP A 183 -10.96 0.07 -18.09
C TRP A 183 -12.22 -0.72 -17.79
N ARG A 184 -13.41 -0.19 -18.15
CA ARG A 184 -14.67 -0.92 -18.06
C ARG A 184 -14.66 -2.18 -18.91
N LYS A 185 -14.17 -2.09 -20.16
CA LYS A 185 -14.01 -3.25 -21.05
C LYS A 185 -13.02 -4.28 -20.50
N GLN A 186 -11.93 -3.87 -19.84
CA GLN A 186 -11.04 -4.81 -19.15
C GLN A 186 -11.73 -5.48 -17.96
N GLN A 187 -12.50 -4.73 -17.17
CA GLN A 187 -13.26 -5.27 -16.04
C GLN A 187 -14.31 -6.30 -16.48
N GLU A 188 -14.97 -6.10 -17.62
CA GLU A 188 -15.96 -7.04 -18.16
C GLU A 188 -15.39 -8.45 -18.42
N LYS A 189 -14.08 -8.56 -18.71
CA LYS A 189 -13.38 -9.84 -18.91
C LYS A 189 -13.31 -10.71 -17.66
N VAL A 190 -13.56 -10.16 -16.47
CA VAL A 190 -13.52 -10.91 -15.21
C VAL A 190 -14.50 -12.08 -15.25
N LYS A 191 -15.68 -11.91 -15.86
CA LYS A 191 -16.68 -12.99 -15.96
C LYS A 191 -16.18 -14.17 -16.79
N GLU A 192 -15.60 -13.88 -17.95
CA GLU A 192 -15.03 -14.91 -18.84
C GLU A 192 -13.85 -15.61 -18.16
N MET A 193 -12.95 -14.84 -17.55
CA MET A 193 -11.79 -15.37 -16.84
C MET A 193 -12.20 -16.28 -15.67
N ASP A 194 -13.23 -15.91 -14.91
CA ASP A 194 -13.75 -16.71 -13.81
C ASP A 194 -14.28 -18.07 -14.29
N GLU A 195 -14.99 -18.10 -15.41
CA GLU A 195 -15.45 -19.36 -16.01
C GLU A 195 -14.29 -20.23 -16.51
N LEU A 196 -13.30 -19.63 -17.17
CA LEU A 196 -12.09 -20.36 -17.59
C LEU A 196 -11.32 -20.93 -16.40
N LEU A 197 -11.23 -20.18 -15.29
CA LEU A 197 -10.57 -20.65 -14.07
C LEU A 197 -11.33 -21.80 -13.40
N LYS A 198 -12.67 -21.74 -13.35
CA LYS A 198 -13.51 -22.85 -12.84
C LYS A 198 -13.35 -24.09 -13.70
N GLU A 199 -13.38 -23.94 -15.02
CA GLU A 199 -13.19 -25.06 -15.94
C GLU A 199 -11.81 -25.69 -15.77
N TYR A 200 -10.75 -24.87 -15.71
CA TYR A 200 -9.39 -25.31 -15.47
C TYR A 200 -9.29 -26.10 -14.15
N ARG A 201 -9.79 -25.55 -13.04
CA ARG A 201 -9.78 -26.23 -11.73
C ARG A 201 -10.54 -27.55 -11.74
N ARG A 202 -11.67 -27.62 -12.45
CA ARG A 202 -12.44 -28.86 -12.59
C ARG A 202 -11.68 -29.92 -13.38
N LYS A 203 -10.99 -29.54 -14.45
CA LYS A 203 -10.22 -30.45 -15.30
C LYS A 203 -8.96 -30.97 -14.60
N HIS A 204 -8.33 -30.12 -13.80
CA HIS A 204 -7.07 -30.41 -13.11
C HIS A 204 -7.27 -30.71 -11.61
N LEU A 205 -8.47 -31.14 -11.21
CA LEU A 205 -8.83 -31.23 -9.78
C LEU A 205 -7.92 -32.23 -9.03
N ASP A 206 -7.62 -33.37 -9.63
CA ASP A 206 -6.83 -34.42 -8.97
C ASP A 206 -5.35 -33.99 -8.85
N GLU A 207 -4.77 -33.42 -9.91
CA GLU A 207 -3.42 -32.82 -9.90
C GLU A 207 -3.31 -31.70 -8.86
N LEU A 208 -4.33 -30.84 -8.75
CA LEU A 208 -4.36 -29.75 -7.78
C LEU A 208 -4.52 -30.26 -6.35
N LYS A 209 -5.29 -31.34 -6.13
CA LYS A 209 -5.42 -31.97 -4.81
C LYS A 209 -4.10 -32.59 -4.34
N GLU A 210 -3.39 -33.29 -5.22
CA GLU A 210 -2.06 -33.83 -4.89
C GLU A 210 -1.10 -32.70 -4.48
N LEU A 211 -1.09 -31.58 -5.20
CA LEU A 211 -0.28 -30.41 -4.83
C LEU A 211 -0.68 -29.79 -3.48
N TRP A 212 -1.97 -29.76 -3.15
CA TRP A 212 -2.46 -29.23 -1.87
C TRP A 212 -2.26 -30.18 -0.69
N GLU A 213 -2.25 -31.49 -0.93
CA GLU A 213 -1.96 -32.50 0.10
C GLU A 213 -0.46 -32.68 0.36
N VAL A 214 0.42 -32.16 -0.51
CA VAL A 214 1.88 -32.22 -0.34
C VAL A 214 2.44 -31.10 0.57
N GLU A 215 1.61 -30.19 1.11
CA GLU A 215 2.03 -29.17 2.08
C GLU A 215 1.13 -29.08 3.33
N LEU A 216 0.91 -30.20 4.02
CA LEU A 216 0.55 -30.22 5.46
C LEU A 216 1.30 -31.31 6.24
#